data_AF-D3RR52-F1
#
_entry.id   AF-D3RR52-F1
#
_cell.length_a   1.000
_cell.length_b   1.000
_cell.length_c   1.000
_cell.angle_alpha   90.00
_cell.angle_beta   90.00
_cell.angle_gamma   90.00
#
_symmetry.space_group_name_H-M   'P 1'
#
loop_
_entity.id
_entity.type
_entity.pdbx_description
1 polymer ?
#
loop_
_entity_poly.entity_id
_entity_poly.type
_entity_poly.pdbx_seq_one_letter_code
_entity_poly.pdbx_strand_id
1 'polypeptide(L)'
;MSIVLEESIRAWMAGSQTLREQITEQGTARFIAVLGSTASPDRAQVDRAAARACDEVFTALTADAVLDSLPSAPTEAGAREALRSRWLSLNPAWTLPLPVSAPGLPAQRLAIAAAIGSLLGMALLGGLLHLTLGVRGLGMLIGGPGGAALAMYAVGRLKESKILRNGLKTLLGVALAADLLGAASFGLGALWGRLAGIGLLRRLLIYAGAVSLLAFTRGGAQYDARAYRASIRDLIRQWVDVSSILLGCLSAGPVTPPGDAVLDAGLARAIQDLHRSDVGNLPAAAESLLLEARRMGLEGLSTPPSFTQSDRAERPHLRWSRELEEQYRPFGLIEDGDTVIVEDAPVIQNGRVLEKGRVRKQR
;
A
#
# COMPACT_ATOMS: atom_id res chain seq x y z
N MET A 1 4.89 -37.04 20.87
CA MET A 1 5.80 -36.18 20.07
C MET A 1 5.20 -34.80 19.80
N SER A 2 3.91 -34.67 19.49
CA SER A 2 3.25 -33.37 19.24
C SER A 2 3.29 -32.39 20.43
N ILE A 3 3.13 -32.87 21.67
CA ILE A 3 3.09 -32.03 22.88
C ILE A 3 4.44 -31.35 23.15
N VAL A 4 5.55 -32.09 23.02
CA VAL A 4 6.92 -31.57 23.23
C VAL A 4 7.27 -30.52 22.18
N LEU A 5 6.79 -30.71 20.95
CA LEU A 5 7.01 -29.77 19.86
C LEU A 5 6.26 -28.46 20.09
N GLU A 6 4.98 -28.54 20.44
CA GLU A 6 4.15 -27.38 20.72
C GLU A 6 4.75 -26.53 21.86
N GLU A 7 5.23 -27.18 22.92
CA GLU A 7 5.86 -26.51 24.05
C GLU A 7 7.18 -25.84 23.65
N SER A 8 7.99 -26.49 22.82
CA SER A 8 9.24 -25.91 22.29
C SER A 8 9.00 -24.69 21.40
N ILE A 9 7.95 -24.72 20.55
CA ILE A 9 7.57 -23.58 19.70
C ILE A 9 7.04 -22.44 20.57
N ARG A 10 6.20 -22.72 21.59
CA ARG A 10 5.73 -21.69 22.53
C ARG A 10 6.87 -21.05 23.30
N ALA A 11 7.82 -21.85 23.79
CA ALA A 11 9.01 -21.37 24.50
C ALA A 11 9.86 -20.47 23.60
N TRP A 12 10.09 -20.88 22.34
CA TRP A 12 10.79 -20.06 21.37
C TRP A 12 10.04 -18.77 21.05
N MET A 13 8.72 -18.82 20.84
CA MET A 13 7.89 -17.64 20.60
C MET A 13 7.96 -16.63 21.75
N ALA A 14 8.02 -17.11 23.00
CA ALA A 14 8.20 -16.25 24.17
C ALA A 14 9.61 -15.64 24.20
N GLY A 15 10.65 -16.44 23.93
CA GLY A 15 12.04 -15.98 23.89
C GLY A 15 12.36 -15.03 22.74
N SER A 16 11.66 -15.15 21.60
CA SER A 16 11.88 -14.34 20.39
C SER A 16 11.05 -13.06 20.33
N GLN A 17 10.34 -12.70 21.41
CA GLN A 17 9.43 -11.55 21.41
C GLN A 17 10.13 -10.23 21.03
N THR A 18 11.32 -9.97 21.56
CA THR A 18 12.08 -8.75 21.27
C THR A 18 12.52 -8.68 19.81
N LEU A 19 12.97 -9.81 19.25
CA LEU A 19 13.35 -9.93 17.85
C LEU A 19 12.15 -9.73 16.92
N ARG A 20 11.00 -10.33 17.23
CA ARG A 20 9.76 -10.13 16.45
C ARG A 20 9.27 -8.69 16.46
N GLU A 21 9.40 -7.99 17.59
CA GLU A 21 9.06 -6.57 17.68
C GLU A 21 10.01 -5.71 16.84
N GLN A 22 11.32 -6.00 16.86
CA GLN A 22 12.30 -5.32 16.01
C GLN A 22 12.01 -5.52 14.51
N ILE A 23 11.70 -6.74 14.10
CA ILE A 23 11.33 -7.06 12.71
C ILE A 23 10.04 -6.32 12.31
N THR A 24 9.07 -6.25 13.21
CA THR A 24 7.82 -5.51 13.00
C THR A 24 8.09 -4.02 12.75
N GLU A 25 8.94 -3.40 13.57
CA GLU A 25 9.31 -1.99 13.43
C GLU A 25 10.10 -1.74 12.13
N GLN A 26 11.01 -2.64 11.74
CA GLN A 26 11.72 -2.57 10.45
C GLN A 26 10.76 -2.65 9.26
N GLY A 27 9.86 -3.64 9.24
CA GLY A 27 8.85 -3.78 8.19
C GLY A 27 7.92 -2.57 8.11
N THR A 28 7.49 -2.05 9.26
CA THR A 28 6.65 -0.84 9.35
C THR A 28 7.40 0.39 8.83
N ALA A 29 8.65 0.58 9.23
CA ALA A 29 9.47 1.69 8.76
C ALA A 29 9.66 1.62 7.24
N ARG A 30 9.91 0.42 6.70
CA ARG A 30 10.06 0.20 5.25
C ARG A 30 8.77 0.50 4.49
N PHE A 31 7.62 0.06 5.00
CA PHE A 31 6.31 0.36 4.43
C PHE A 31 6.08 1.87 4.31
N ILE A 32 6.27 2.60 5.42
CA ILE A 32 6.03 4.06 5.47
C ILE A 32 7.02 4.82 4.59
N ALA A 33 8.28 4.37 4.53
CA ALA A 33 9.29 4.98 3.66
C ALA A 33 8.92 4.90 2.17
N VAL A 34 8.34 3.78 1.73
CA VAL A 34 7.90 3.58 0.34
C VAL A 34 6.58 4.30 0.05
N LEU A 35 5.64 4.31 1.01
CA LEU A 35 4.36 5.01 0.85
C LEU A 35 4.55 6.53 0.70
N GLY A 36 5.54 7.10 1.39
CA GLY A 36 5.87 8.52 1.32
C GLY A 36 4.83 9.42 2.00
N SER A 37 4.90 10.73 1.72
CA SER A 37 4.04 11.75 2.33
C SER A 37 2.81 12.12 1.48
N THR A 38 2.36 11.22 0.60
CA THR A 38 1.21 11.49 -0.28
C THR A 38 -0.09 11.58 0.53
N ALA A 39 -0.88 12.61 0.23
CA ALA A 39 -2.11 12.90 0.96
C ALA A 39 -3.22 11.85 0.76
N SER A 40 -3.14 11.06 -0.32
CA SER A 40 -4.07 9.97 -0.64
C SER A 40 -3.33 8.92 -1.49
N PRO A 41 -2.72 7.89 -0.87
CA PRO A 41 -2.05 6.85 -1.63
C PRO A 41 -3.06 6.02 -2.41
N ASP A 42 -2.69 5.66 -3.64
CA ASP A 42 -3.49 4.76 -4.47
C ASP A 42 -3.23 3.28 -4.09
N ARG A 43 -4.05 2.37 -4.63
CA ARG A 43 -3.93 0.93 -4.33
C ARG A 43 -2.58 0.36 -4.77
N ALA A 44 -2.07 0.78 -5.92
CA ALA A 44 -0.79 0.29 -6.45
C ALA A 44 0.41 0.75 -5.59
N GLN A 45 0.34 1.93 -4.98
CA GLN A 45 1.33 2.43 -4.02
C GLN A 45 1.30 1.61 -2.72
N VAL A 46 0.10 1.34 -2.19
CA VAL A 46 -0.05 0.48 -1.00
C VAL A 46 0.46 -0.93 -1.28
N ASP A 47 0.12 -1.52 -2.41
CA ASP A 47 0.57 -2.88 -2.78
C ASP A 47 2.10 -2.92 -2.96
N ARG A 48 2.70 -1.90 -3.59
CA ARG A 48 4.18 -1.78 -3.68
C ARG A 48 4.84 -1.63 -2.31
N ALA A 49 4.27 -0.80 -1.43
CA ALA A 49 4.79 -0.62 -0.07
C ALA A 49 4.66 -1.92 0.75
N ALA A 50 3.54 -2.64 0.60
CA ALA A 50 3.31 -3.93 1.23
C ALA A 50 4.31 -4.98 0.77
N ALA A 51 4.57 -5.08 -0.54
CA ALA A 51 5.57 -6.00 -1.09
C ALA A 51 6.97 -5.72 -0.51
N ARG A 52 7.38 -4.45 -0.45
CA ARG A 52 8.69 -4.07 0.12
C ARG A 52 8.80 -4.32 1.61
N ALA A 53 7.73 -4.12 2.37
CA ALA A 53 7.70 -4.47 3.79
C ALA A 53 7.75 -5.98 4.01
N CYS A 54 7.06 -6.75 3.17
CA CYS A 54 7.10 -8.22 3.18
C CYS A 54 8.52 -8.74 2.89
N ASP A 55 9.19 -8.21 1.86
CA ASP A 55 10.58 -8.57 1.54
C ASP A 55 11.54 -8.34 2.73
N GLU A 56 11.38 -7.19 3.41
CA GLU A 56 12.19 -6.83 4.58
C GLU A 56 11.95 -7.80 5.74
N VAL A 57 10.68 -8.07 6.05
CA VAL A 57 10.29 -8.99 7.12
C VAL A 57 10.72 -10.42 6.81
N PHE A 58 10.61 -10.86 5.56
CA PHE A 58 11.09 -12.16 5.12
C PHE A 58 12.60 -12.29 5.33
N THR A 59 13.36 -11.30 4.86
CA THR A 59 14.82 -11.27 4.99
C THR A 59 15.23 -11.33 6.46
N ALA A 60 14.53 -10.60 7.32
CA ALA A 60 14.84 -10.58 8.75
C ALA A 60 14.43 -11.88 9.48
N LEU A 61 13.27 -12.46 9.17
CA LEU A 61 12.80 -13.72 9.78
C LEU A 61 13.58 -14.95 9.31
N THR A 62 14.21 -14.88 8.13
CA THR A 62 14.98 -15.99 7.56
C THR A 62 16.49 -15.78 7.62
N ALA A 63 16.93 -14.76 8.34
CA ALA A 63 18.33 -14.55 8.67
C ALA A 63 18.89 -15.74 9.46
N ASP A 64 20.16 -16.09 9.22
CA ASP A 64 20.78 -17.28 9.81
C ASP A 64 20.68 -17.30 11.34
N ALA A 65 20.83 -16.13 11.99
CA ALA A 65 20.68 -16.01 13.44
C ALA A 65 19.29 -16.40 13.96
N VAL A 66 18.23 -16.16 13.18
CA VAL A 66 16.87 -16.56 13.53
C VAL A 66 16.70 -18.06 13.30
N LEU A 67 17.19 -18.57 12.16
CA LEU A 67 17.12 -20.00 11.84
C LEU A 67 17.87 -20.86 12.85
N ASP A 68 19.02 -20.39 13.34
CA ASP A 68 19.83 -21.06 14.36
C ASP A 68 19.16 -21.07 15.74
N SER A 69 18.24 -20.12 15.98
CA SER A 69 17.49 -20.04 17.24
C SER A 69 16.25 -20.95 17.26
N LEU A 70 15.86 -21.55 16.13
CA LEU A 70 14.63 -22.33 16.02
C LEU A 70 14.68 -23.59 16.91
N PRO A 71 13.51 -24.09 17.37
CA PRO A 71 13.43 -25.31 18.18
C PRO A 71 14.06 -26.54 17.51
N SER A 72 14.08 -26.58 16.18
CA SER A 72 14.72 -27.62 15.37
C SER A 72 15.53 -26.94 14.27
N ALA A 73 16.66 -26.37 14.66
CA ALA A 73 17.51 -25.58 13.76
C ALA A 73 18.05 -26.44 12.60
N PRO A 74 17.88 -26.00 11.34
CA PRO A 74 18.50 -26.66 10.19
C PRO A 74 20.03 -26.48 10.20
N THR A 75 20.76 -27.58 10.27
CA THR A 75 22.23 -27.61 10.34
C THR A 75 22.91 -27.44 8.98
N GLU A 76 22.26 -27.90 7.90
CA GLU A 76 22.81 -27.83 6.54
C GLU A 76 22.30 -26.62 5.77
N ALA A 77 23.15 -26.05 4.90
CA ALA A 77 22.79 -24.92 4.04
C ALA A 77 21.61 -25.25 3.10
N GLY A 78 21.55 -26.48 2.56
CA GLY A 78 20.43 -26.93 1.73
C GLY A 78 19.11 -27.02 2.50
N ALA A 79 19.15 -27.48 3.76
CA ALA A 79 17.97 -27.53 4.62
C ALA A 79 17.46 -26.13 4.98
N ARG A 80 18.37 -25.16 5.19
CA ARG A 80 18.01 -23.75 5.40
C ARG A 80 17.28 -23.18 4.19
N GLU A 81 17.80 -23.40 2.99
CA GLU A 81 17.18 -22.87 1.77
C GLU A 81 15.84 -23.56 1.45
N ALA A 82 15.74 -24.87 1.68
CA ALA A 82 14.48 -25.61 1.57
C ALA A 82 13.43 -25.08 2.55
N LEU A 83 13.82 -24.76 3.79
CA LEU A 83 12.94 -24.15 4.78
C LEU A 83 12.47 -22.75 4.35
N ARG A 84 13.36 -21.91 3.83
CA ARG A 84 13.02 -20.58 3.28
C ARG A 84 12.01 -20.69 2.15
N SER A 85 12.26 -21.59 1.21
CA SER A 85 11.38 -21.84 0.06
C SER A 85 9.98 -22.33 0.49
N ARG A 86 9.92 -23.31 1.39
CA ARG A 86 8.65 -23.83 1.93
C ARG A 86 7.89 -22.79 2.74
N TRP A 87 8.58 -21.97 3.50
CA TRP A 87 7.95 -20.87 4.21
C TRP A 87 7.37 -19.86 3.22
N LEU A 88 8.12 -19.49 2.18
CA LEU A 88 7.67 -18.52 1.18
C LEU A 88 6.43 -19.00 0.42
N SER A 89 6.37 -20.30 0.10
CA SER A 89 5.23 -20.88 -0.63
C SER A 89 3.96 -21.02 0.23
N LEU A 90 4.11 -21.13 1.56
CA LEU A 90 2.99 -21.31 2.50
C LEU A 90 2.58 -20.02 3.20
N ASN A 91 3.40 -18.97 3.14
CA ASN A 91 3.08 -17.70 3.79
C ASN A 91 1.92 -17.00 3.06
N PRO A 92 0.83 -16.63 3.76
CA PRO A 92 -0.29 -16.04 3.06
C PRO A 92 0.04 -14.64 2.50
N ALA A 93 -0.66 -14.26 1.43
CA ALA A 93 -0.40 -13.00 0.74
C ALA A 93 -0.74 -11.80 1.64
N TRP A 94 0.19 -10.85 1.73
CA TRP A 94 0.00 -9.63 2.51
C TRP A 94 -1.03 -8.72 1.83
N THR A 95 -2.18 -8.54 2.49
CA THR A 95 -3.23 -7.65 2.02
C THR A 95 -3.44 -6.54 3.04
N LEU A 96 -2.81 -5.40 2.82
CA LEU A 96 -2.96 -4.24 3.69
C LEU A 96 -4.13 -3.35 3.22
N PRO A 97 -4.90 -2.78 4.16
CA PRO A 97 -6.04 -1.94 3.85
C PRO A 97 -5.59 -0.56 3.34
N LEU A 98 -6.40 0.06 2.49
CA LEU A 98 -6.26 1.46 2.11
C LEU A 98 -6.54 2.36 3.33
N PRO A 99 -5.88 3.52 3.45
CA PRO A 99 -6.16 4.44 4.53
C PRO A 99 -7.59 4.98 4.43
N VAL A 100 -8.34 4.89 5.54
CA VAL A 100 -9.68 5.45 5.62
C VAL A 100 -9.59 6.97 5.54
N SER A 101 -10.03 7.51 4.41
CA SER A 101 -10.05 8.95 4.20
C SER A 101 -11.33 9.54 4.77
N ALA A 102 -11.18 10.41 5.75
CA ALA A 102 -12.29 11.24 6.22
C ALA A 102 -12.26 12.58 5.48
N PRO A 103 -13.43 13.20 5.21
CA PRO A 103 -13.44 14.59 4.79
C PRO A 103 -12.81 15.43 5.90
N GLY A 104 -11.62 15.98 5.66
CA GLY A 104 -10.79 16.70 6.64
C GLY A 104 -10.46 18.12 6.18
N LEU A 105 -10.10 19.00 7.11
CA LEU A 105 -9.46 20.28 6.76
C LEU A 105 -7.98 20.14 7.10
N PRO A 106 -7.07 20.44 6.16
CA PRO A 106 -5.64 20.40 6.43
C PRO A 106 -5.28 21.27 7.63
N ALA A 107 -4.43 20.77 8.52
CA ALA A 107 -3.93 21.53 9.68
C ALA A 107 -3.33 22.88 9.26
N GLN A 108 -2.62 22.93 8.14
CA GLN A 108 -2.09 24.17 7.56
C GLN A 108 -3.20 25.18 7.23
N ARG A 109 -4.32 24.72 6.67
CA ARG A 109 -5.47 25.57 6.31
C ARG A 109 -6.18 26.08 7.55
N LEU A 110 -6.32 25.26 8.59
CA LEU A 110 -6.85 25.69 9.89
C LEU A 110 -5.92 26.70 10.56
N ALA A 111 -4.60 26.51 10.49
CA ALA A 111 -3.62 27.46 11.01
C ALA A 111 -3.69 28.82 10.30
N ILE A 112 -3.80 28.82 8.97
CA ILE A 112 -3.97 30.07 8.20
C ILE A 112 -5.31 30.73 8.53
N ALA A 113 -6.41 29.96 8.62
CA ALA A 113 -7.71 30.49 9.01
C ALA A 113 -7.69 31.08 10.43
N ALA A 114 -7.00 30.44 11.37
CA ALA A 114 -6.80 30.93 12.72
C ALA A 114 -5.96 32.22 12.74
N ALA A 115 -4.89 32.29 11.94
CA ALA A 115 -4.06 33.49 11.83
C ALA A 115 -4.82 34.67 11.25
N ILE A 116 -5.57 34.46 10.16
CA ILE A 116 -6.44 35.48 9.55
C ILE A 116 -7.53 35.90 10.53
N GLY A 117 -8.17 34.94 11.19
CA GLY A 117 -9.18 35.19 12.23
C GLY A 117 -8.63 36.03 13.38
N SER A 118 -7.42 35.72 13.85
CA SER A 118 -6.74 36.47 14.90
C SER A 118 -6.50 37.92 14.49
N LEU A 119 -5.94 38.16 13.30
CA LEU A 119 -5.69 39.51 12.79
C LEU A 119 -6.99 40.32 12.65
N LEU A 120 -8.05 39.70 12.12
CA LEU A 120 -9.37 40.32 12.00
C LEU A 120 -9.98 40.63 13.38
N GLY A 121 -9.88 39.70 14.32
CA GLY A 121 -10.37 39.89 15.68
C GLY A 121 -9.62 40.99 16.42
N MET A 122 -8.29 41.05 16.31
CA MET A 122 -7.47 42.14 16.87
C MET A 122 -7.85 43.50 16.26
N ALA A 123 -8.07 43.57 14.95
CA ALA A 123 -8.43 44.81 14.26
C ALA A 123 -9.86 45.28 14.58
N LEU A 124 -10.82 44.35 14.65
CA LEU A 124 -12.21 44.66 14.97
C LEU A 124 -12.38 45.04 16.43
N LEU A 125 -11.98 44.15 17.36
CA LEU A 125 -12.18 44.34 18.79
C LEU A 125 -11.28 45.45 19.33
N GLY A 126 -10.02 45.51 18.90
CA GLY A 126 -9.08 46.59 19.26
C GLY A 126 -9.55 47.96 18.80
N GLY A 127 -10.11 48.06 17.58
CA GLY A 127 -10.71 49.30 17.09
C GLY A 127 -11.98 49.70 17.84
N LEU A 128 -12.83 48.73 18.17
CA LEU A 128 -14.10 48.97 18.86
C LEU A 128 -13.87 49.43 20.31
N LEU A 129 -13.03 48.72 21.07
CA LEU A 129 -12.66 49.06 22.45
C LEU A 129 -11.91 50.38 22.56
N HIS A 130 -11.11 50.73 21.54
CA HIS A 130 -10.45 52.04 21.51
C HIS A 130 -11.47 53.18 21.36
N LEU A 131 -12.50 52.99 20.53
CA LEU A 131 -13.56 53.99 20.32
C LEU A 131 -14.50 54.13 21.52
N THR A 132 -14.84 53.03 22.20
CA THR A 132 -15.82 53.06 23.29
C THR A 132 -15.21 53.31 24.67
N LEU A 133 -14.02 52.77 24.92
CA LEU A 133 -13.41 52.68 26.25
C LEU A 133 -11.98 53.25 26.29
N GLY A 134 -11.42 53.67 25.16
CA GLY A 134 -10.03 54.17 25.07
C GLY A 134 -8.95 53.08 25.16
N VAL A 135 -9.29 51.85 25.58
CA VAL A 135 -8.33 50.76 25.84
C VAL A 135 -8.12 49.86 24.63
N ARG A 136 -7.18 50.24 23.75
CA ARG A 136 -6.82 49.46 22.55
C ARG A 136 -6.15 48.12 22.86
N GLY A 137 -5.28 48.10 23.88
CA GLY A 137 -4.48 46.92 24.24
C GLY A 137 -5.33 45.72 24.68
N LEU A 138 -6.39 45.97 25.45
CA LEU A 138 -7.30 44.93 25.93
C LEU A 138 -8.06 44.27 24.77
N GLY A 139 -8.46 45.07 23.77
CA GLY A 139 -9.13 44.58 22.57
C GLY A 139 -8.22 43.75 21.65
N MET A 140 -6.93 44.05 21.59
CA MET A 140 -5.96 43.21 20.88
C MET A 140 -5.72 41.87 21.59
N LEU A 141 -5.60 41.90 22.92
CA LEU A 141 -5.37 40.71 23.74
C LEU A 141 -6.51 39.69 23.61
N ILE A 142 -7.76 40.16 23.67
CA ILE A 142 -8.95 39.30 23.59
C ILE A 142 -9.33 39.00 22.13
N GLY A 143 -9.14 39.98 21.24
CA GLY A 143 -9.52 39.89 19.84
C GLY A 143 -8.74 38.84 19.06
N GLY A 144 -7.44 38.64 19.35
CA GLY A 144 -6.64 37.62 18.67
C GLY A 144 -7.15 36.18 18.90
N PRO A 145 -7.15 35.68 20.14
CA PRO A 145 -7.66 34.35 20.45
C PRO A 145 -9.13 34.18 20.08
N GLY A 146 -9.97 35.18 20.36
CA GLY A 146 -11.40 35.14 20.05
C GLY A 146 -11.67 35.11 18.54
N GLY A 147 -10.93 35.90 17.76
CA GLY A 147 -11.03 35.91 16.30
C GLY A 147 -10.54 34.61 15.66
N ALA A 148 -9.45 34.03 16.18
CA ALA A 148 -8.96 32.73 15.73
C ALA A 148 -9.97 31.61 15.98
N ALA A 149 -10.55 31.57 17.19
CA ALA A 149 -11.56 30.56 17.56
C ALA A 149 -12.82 30.67 16.70
N LEU A 150 -13.32 31.90 16.49
CA LEU A 150 -14.48 32.15 15.63
C LEU A 150 -14.22 31.76 14.18
N ALA A 151 -13.05 32.08 13.63
CA ALA A 151 -12.69 31.71 12.27
C ALA A 151 -12.60 30.18 12.10
N MET A 152 -11.97 29.47 13.04
CA MET A 152 -11.91 28.00 13.01
C MET A 152 -13.31 27.38 13.13
N TYR A 153 -14.15 27.88 14.04
CA TYR A 153 -15.53 27.42 14.19
C TYR A 153 -16.36 27.67 12.92
N ALA A 154 -16.23 28.86 12.32
CA ALA A 154 -16.92 29.21 11.09
C ALA A 154 -16.48 28.31 9.92
N VAL A 155 -15.18 28.06 9.75
CA VAL A 155 -14.68 27.15 8.70
C VAL A 155 -15.19 25.72 8.91
N GLY A 156 -15.25 25.23 10.16
CA GLY A 156 -15.85 23.93 10.50
C GLY A 156 -17.33 23.84 10.11
N ARG A 157 -18.14 24.81 10.54
CA ARG A 157 -19.58 24.86 10.24
C ARG A 157 -19.89 25.08 8.76
N LEU A 158 -19.09 25.89 8.06
CA LEU A 158 -19.23 26.13 6.61
C LEU A 158 -18.90 24.90 5.77
N LYS A 159 -18.04 24.01 6.27
CA LYS A 159 -17.76 22.72 5.61
C LYS A 159 -18.93 21.76 5.72
N GLU A 160 -19.61 21.74 6.87
CA GLU A 160 -20.74 20.82 7.11
C GLU A 160 -22.03 21.27 6.41
N SER A 161 -22.25 22.58 6.27
CA SER A 161 -23.51 23.12 5.74
C SER A 161 -23.36 23.72 4.35
N LYS A 162 -23.90 23.03 3.33
CA LYS A 162 -24.06 23.56 1.96
C LYS A 162 -24.86 24.87 1.93
N ILE A 163 -25.87 25.00 2.80
CA ILE A 163 -26.75 26.17 2.88
C ILE A 163 -25.95 27.39 3.32
N LEU A 164 -25.16 27.26 4.40
CA LEU A 164 -24.35 28.35 4.93
C LEU A 164 -23.31 28.83 3.90
N ARG A 165 -22.69 27.88 3.20
CA ARG A 165 -21.71 28.19 2.14
C ARG A 165 -22.35 28.90 0.95
N ASN A 166 -23.53 28.47 0.52
CA ASN A 166 -24.25 29.14 -0.56
C ASN A 166 -24.76 30.51 -0.13
N GLY A 167 -25.27 30.65 1.09
CA GLY A 167 -25.69 31.93 1.68
C GLY A 167 -24.54 32.93 1.80
N LEU A 168 -23.35 32.47 2.18
CA LEU A 168 -22.15 33.32 2.23
C LEU A 168 -21.72 33.76 0.83
N LYS A 169 -21.79 32.87 -0.17
CA LYS A 169 -21.49 33.23 -1.58
C LYS A 169 -22.49 34.25 -2.12
N THR A 170 -23.78 34.07 -1.86
CA THR A 170 -24.81 35.02 -2.32
C THR A 170 -24.68 36.35 -1.62
N LEU A 171 -24.46 36.38 -0.30
CA LEU A 171 -24.17 37.62 0.44
C LEU A 171 -22.92 38.32 -0.10
N LEU A 172 -21.84 37.58 -0.34
CA LEU A 172 -20.62 38.15 -0.89
C LEU A 172 -20.87 38.73 -2.29
N GLY A 173 -21.57 37.99 -3.16
CA GLY A 173 -21.93 38.45 -4.50
C GLY A 173 -22.82 39.68 -4.51
N VAL A 174 -23.84 39.72 -3.64
CA VAL A 174 -24.75 40.86 -3.47
C VAL A 174 -24.00 42.08 -2.93
N ALA A 175 -23.13 41.89 -1.93
CA ALA A 175 -22.35 42.97 -1.35
C ALA A 175 -21.34 43.56 -2.35
N LEU A 176 -20.69 42.72 -3.15
CA LEU A 176 -19.75 43.14 -4.18
C LEU A 176 -20.47 43.85 -5.35
N ALA A 177 -21.64 43.35 -5.75
CA ALA A 177 -22.50 44.02 -6.73
C ALA A 177 -23.03 45.36 -6.22
N ALA A 178 -23.42 45.45 -4.95
CA ALA A 178 -23.89 46.68 -4.31
C ALA A 178 -22.78 47.73 -4.18
N ASP A 179 -21.54 47.33 -3.85
CA ASP A 179 -20.41 48.25 -3.81
C ASP A 179 -20.02 48.74 -5.23
N LEU A 180 -20.09 47.88 -6.26
CA LEU A 180 -19.89 48.29 -7.65
C LEU A 180 -20.99 49.26 -8.14
N LEU A 181 -22.25 48.99 -7.80
CA LEU A 181 -23.39 49.88 -8.10
C LEU A 181 -23.29 51.20 -7.34
N GLY A 182 -22.84 51.18 -6.07
CA GLY A 182 -22.62 52.37 -5.26
C GLY A 182 -21.45 53.24 -5.76
N ALA A 183 -20.42 52.63 -6.35
CA ALA A 183 -19.35 53.34 -7.04
C ALA A 183 -19.80 53.95 -8.39
N ALA A 184 -20.84 53.39 -9.02
CA ALA A 184 -21.35 53.81 -10.31
C ALA A 184 -22.58 54.74 -10.25
N SER A 185 -23.28 54.85 -9.11
CA SER A 185 -24.54 55.61 -9.00
C SER A 185 -24.46 56.75 -7.97
N PHE A 186 -24.54 57.98 -8.48
CA PHE A 186 -24.89 59.17 -7.71
C PHE A 186 -26.34 59.03 -7.19
N GLY A 187 -26.54 58.76 -5.89
CA GLY A 187 -27.83 59.04 -5.24
C GLY A 187 -28.35 58.02 -4.22
N LEU A 188 -27.99 56.73 -4.31
CA LEU A 188 -28.40 55.71 -3.32
C LEU A 188 -27.34 55.46 -2.22
N GLY A 189 -26.22 56.19 -2.27
CA GLY A 189 -25.15 56.13 -1.28
C GLY A 189 -25.52 56.68 0.10
N ALA A 190 -26.68 57.33 0.28
CA ALA A 190 -27.05 57.95 1.56
C ALA A 190 -27.45 56.94 2.65
N LEU A 191 -28.04 55.80 2.29
CA LEU A 191 -28.45 54.77 3.26
C LEU A 191 -27.27 53.88 3.69
N TRP A 192 -26.31 53.64 2.80
CA TRP A 192 -25.06 52.95 3.10
C TRP A 192 -23.93 53.88 3.60
N GLY A 193 -24.05 55.19 3.36
CA GLY A 193 -23.16 56.23 3.89
C GLY A 193 -23.19 56.30 5.42
N ARG A 194 -24.29 55.89 6.06
CA ARG A 194 -24.36 55.71 7.52
C ARG A 194 -23.64 54.46 8.03
N LEU A 195 -23.42 53.44 7.19
CA LEU A 195 -22.51 52.31 7.44
C LEU A 195 -21.07 52.60 6.93
N ALA A 196 -20.83 53.74 6.26
CA ALA A 196 -19.54 54.15 5.70
C ALA A 196 -18.62 54.88 6.70
N GLY A 197 -19.04 55.07 7.96
CA GLY A 197 -18.12 55.43 9.06
C GLY A 197 -17.09 54.33 9.36
N ILE A 198 -17.27 53.15 8.77
CA ILE A 198 -16.30 52.06 8.77
C ILE A 198 -15.47 52.19 7.49
N GLY A 199 -14.27 52.77 7.62
CA GLY A 199 -13.40 53.12 6.49
C GLY A 199 -13.17 51.98 5.48
N LEU A 200 -12.93 52.36 4.22
CA LEU A 200 -12.77 51.50 3.04
C LEU A 200 -11.81 50.31 3.26
N LEU A 201 -10.77 50.51 4.08
CA LEU A 201 -9.82 49.47 4.51
C LEU A 201 -10.48 48.31 5.27
N ARG A 202 -11.44 48.61 6.16
CA ARG A 202 -12.14 47.62 6.98
C ARG A 202 -13.09 46.77 6.14
N ARG A 203 -13.71 47.34 5.10
CA ARG A 203 -14.52 46.60 4.12
C ARG A 203 -13.67 45.64 3.29
N LEU A 204 -12.53 46.11 2.76
CA LEU A 204 -11.56 45.26 2.06
C LEU A 204 -11.10 44.08 2.91
N LEU A 205 -10.83 44.30 4.21
CA LEU A 205 -10.47 43.23 5.15
C LEU A 205 -11.60 42.21 5.36
N ILE A 206 -12.86 42.65 5.45
CA ILE A 206 -14.02 41.76 5.61
C ILE A 206 -14.20 40.90 4.34
N TYR A 207 -14.09 41.49 3.15
CA TYR A 207 -14.18 40.75 1.89
C TYR A 207 -13.02 39.78 1.72
N ALA A 208 -11.79 40.19 1.99
CA ALA A 208 -10.63 39.32 1.97
C ALA A 208 -10.76 38.16 2.98
N GLY A 209 -11.33 38.43 4.16
CA GLY A 209 -11.66 37.43 5.17
C GLY A 209 -12.72 36.43 4.69
N ALA A 210 -13.80 36.90 4.08
CA ALA A 210 -14.89 36.07 3.58
C ALA A 210 -14.46 35.21 2.37
N VAL A 211 -13.68 35.77 1.44
CA VAL A 211 -13.08 35.04 0.31
C VAL A 211 -12.09 33.99 0.83
N SER A 212 -11.25 34.34 1.79
CA SER A 212 -10.34 33.39 2.43
C SER A 212 -11.13 32.25 3.08
N LEU A 213 -12.15 32.55 3.88
CA LEU A 213 -13.01 31.54 4.50
C LEU A 213 -13.64 30.60 3.47
N LEU A 214 -14.14 31.12 2.35
CA LEU A 214 -14.68 30.32 1.25
C LEU A 214 -13.64 29.44 0.58
N ALA A 215 -12.42 29.96 0.33
CA ALA A 215 -11.33 29.19 -0.25
C ALA A 215 -10.91 28.02 0.66
N PHE A 216 -10.96 28.21 1.98
CA PHE A 216 -10.59 27.18 2.96
C PHE A 216 -11.66 26.10 3.17
N THR A 217 -12.91 26.30 2.72
CA THR A 217 -14.00 25.30 2.85
C THR A 217 -13.95 24.15 1.85
N ARG A 218 -13.09 24.20 0.83
CA ARG A 218 -12.84 23.05 -0.06
C ARG A 218 -11.97 22.01 0.66
N GLY A 219 -12.61 21.18 1.48
CA GLY A 219 -11.98 20.04 2.14
C GLY A 219 -11.45 19.03 1.11
N GLY A 220 -10.29 18.45 1.40
CA GLY A 220 -9.76 17.29 0.68
C GLY A 220 -9.99 16.02 1.51
N ALA A 221 -9.94 14.87 0.85
CA ALA A 221 -9.77 13.61 1.54
C ALA A 221 -8.44 13.65 2.30
N GLN A 222 -8.50 13.53 3.63
CA GLN A 222 -7.31 13.39 4.47
C GLN A 222 -7.50 12.19 5.37
N TYR A 223 -6.46 11.38 5.47
CA TYR A 223 -6.41 10.28 6.41
C TYR A 223 -5.47 10.63 7.56
N ASP A 224 -5.73 10.07 8.74
CA ASP A 224 -4.83 10.21 9.87
C ASP A 224 -3.61 9.29 9.68
N ALA A 225 -2.49 9.89 9.29
CA ALA A 225 -1.24 9.15 9.05
C ALA A 225 -0.70 8.46 10.30
N ARG A 226 -0.95 8.99 11.50
CA ARG A 226 -0.49 8.38 12.76
C ARG A 226 -1.35 7.17 13.10
N ALA A 227 -2.67 7.32 13.05
CA ALA A 227 -3.59 6.21 13.26
C ALA A 227 -3.36 5.10 12.23
N TYR A 228 -3.20 5.46 10.96
CA TYR A 228 -2.92 4.51 9.90
C TYR A 228 -1.59 3.78 10.11
N ARG A 229 -0.51 4.49 10.47
CA ARG A 229 0.77 3.87 10.83
C ARG A 229 0.63 2.87 11.98
N ALA A 230 -0.13 3.22 13.02
CA ALA A 230 -0.37 2.30 14.13
C ALA A 230 -1.12 1.05 13.69
N SER A 231 -2.19 1.21 12.89
CA SER A 231 -2.94 0.07 12.33
C SER A 231 -2.07 -0.83 11.45
N ILE A 232 -1.21 -0.25 10.60
CA ILE A 232 -0.29 -1.01 9.75
C ILE A 232 0.74 -1.76 10.60
N ARG A 233 1.31 -1.11 11.61
CA ARG A 233 2.25 -1.78 12.54
C ARG A 233 1.60 -2.98 13.21
N ASP A 234 0.37 -2.82 13.70
CA ASP A 234 -0.34 -3.90 14.39
C ASP A 234 -0.68 -5.06 13.44
N LEU A 235 -1.02 -4.77 12.17
CA LEU A 235 -1.19 -5.80 11.13
C LEU A 235 0.12 -6.51 10.82
N ILE A 236 1.22 -5.77 10.59
CA ILE A 236 2.55 -6.34 10.35
C ILE A 236 2.97 -7.23 11.52
N ARG A 237 2.71 -6.80 12.76
CA ARG A 237 2.98 -7.60 13.96
C ARG A 237 2.23 -8.92 13.94
N GLN A 238 0.93 -8.91 13.65
CA GLN A 238 0.14 -10.13 13.52
C GLN A 238 0.71 -11.07 12.43
N TRP A 239 1.16 -10.50 11.32
CA TRP A 239 1.81 -11.24 10.24
C TRP A 239 3.13 -11.85 10.67
N VAL A 240 3.99 -11.10 11.35
CA VAL A 240 5.26 -11.59 11.92
C VAL A 240 5.00 -12.73 12.89
N ASP A 241 3.98 -12.61 13.74
CA ASP A 241 3.64 -13.62 14.74
C ASP A 241 3.19 -14.93 14.09
N VAL A 242 2.25 -14.85 13.14
CA VAL A 242 1.77 -16.02 12.37
C VAL A 242 2.91 -16.64 11.57
N SER A 243 3.72 -15.81 10.92
CA SER A 243 4.88 -16.24 10.14
C SER A 243 5.95 -16.95 10.99
N SER A 244 6.17 -16.48 12.22
CA SER A 244 7.12 -17.06 13.15
C SER A 244 6.65 -18.43 13.65
N ILE A 245 5.35 -18.56 13.93
CA ILE A 245 4.74 -19.86 14.27
C ILE A 245 4.89 -20.83 13.09
N LEU A 246 4.57 -20.39 11.86
CA LEU A 246 4.73 -21.20 10.66
C LEU A 246 6.19 -21.67 10.49
N LEU A 247 7.16 -20.78 10.68
CA LEU A 247 8.58 -21.11 10.61
C LEU A 247 8.97 -22.18 11.66
N GLY A 248 8.51 -22.02 12.90
CA GLY A 248 8.68 -23.02 13.96
C GLY A 248 8.09 -24.38 13.57
N CYS A 249 6.85 -24.41 13.07
CA CYS A 249 6.18 -25.63 12.61
C CYS A 249 6.91 -26.30 11.43
N LEU A 250 7.43 -25.51 10.48
CA LEU A 250 8.14 -26.04 9.32
C LEU A 250 9.53 -26.57 9.67
N SER A 251 10.19 -25.98 10.67
CA SER A 251 11.48 -26.46 11.18
C SER A 251 11.37 -27.81 11.90
N ALA A 252 10.20 -28.09 12.47
CA ALA A 252 9.91 -29.27 13.27
C ALA A 252 9.53 -30.54 12.47
N GLY A 253 9.13 -30.38 11.21
CA GLY A 253 8.81 -31.53 10.35
C GLY A 253 10.11 -32.19 9.88
N PRO A 254 10.18 -33.54 9.79
CA PRO A 254 11.28 -34.16 9.06
C PRO A 254 11.27 -33.55 7.66
N VAL A 255 12.36 -32.86 7.32
CA VAL A 255 12.67 -32.60 5.93
C VAL A 255 12.95 -33.99 5.38
N THR A 256 11.93 -34.65 4.84
CA THR A 256 12.17 -35.77 3.94
C THR A 256 13.04 -35.14 2.86
N PRO A 257 14.34 -35.47 2.77
CA PRO A 257 15.12 -34.94 1.68
C PRO A 257 14.36 -35.33 0.41
N PRO A 258 13.97 -34.37 -0.45
CA PRO A 258 13.48 -34.74 -1.76
C PRO A 258 14.56 -35.66 -2.34
N GLY A 259 14.20 -36.91 -2.64
CA GLY A 259 15.20 -37.93 -2.98
C GLY A 259 16.10 -37.41 -4.09
N ASP A 260 17.40 -37.29 -3.81
CA ASP A 260 18.53 -36.89 -4.67
C ASP A 260 18.35 -35.71 -5.65
N ALA A 261 17.21 -35.04 -5.70
CA ALA A 261 16.99 -33.87 -6.54
C ALA A 261 17.45 -32.62 -5.79
N VAL A 262 18.76 -32.53 -5.55
CA VAL A 262 19.39 -31.25 -5.19
C VAL A 262 19.19 -30.33 -6.39
N LEU A 263 18.32 -29.33 -6.23
CA LEU A 263 18.14 -28.29 -7.22
C LEU A 263 19.48 -27.56 -7.37
N ASP A 264 20.06 -27.58 -8.57
CA ASP A 264 21.37 -26.97 -8.80
C ASP A 264 21.35 -25.48 -8.39
N ALA A 265 22.43 -25.02 -7.77
CA ALA A 265 22.52 -23.64 -7.27
C ALA A 265 22.36 -22.60 -8.39
N GLY A 266 22.79 -22.93 -9.62
CA GLY A 266 22.56 -22.12 -10.81
C GLY A 266 21.08 -22.02 -11.15
N LEU A 267 20.34 -23.14 -11.14
CA LEU A 267 18.90 -23.13 -11.41
C LEU A 267 18.14 -22.37 -10.33
N ALA A 268 18.46 -22.60 -9.06
CA ALA A 268 17.83 -21.89 -7.94
C ALA A 268 18.02 -20.38 -8.04
N ARG A 269 19.24 -19.94 -8.43
CA ARG A 269 19.55 -18.53 -8.66
C ARG A 269 18.77 -17.96 -9.85
N ALA A 270 18.71 -18.69 -10.97
CA ALA A 270 17.97 -18.25 -12.15
C ALA A 270 16.46 -18.11 -11.88
N ILE A 271 15.88 -18.98 -11.04
CA ILE A 271 14.49 -18.86 -10.58
C ILE A 271 14.30 -17.59 -9.73
N GLN A 272 15.23 -17.30 -8.81
CA GLN A 272 15.17 -16.08 -8.00
C GLN A 272 15.34 -14.82 -8.85
N ASP A 273 16.23 -14.84 -9.84
CA ASP A 273 16.46 -13.72 -10.75
C ASP A 273 15.22 -13.46 -11.61
N LEU A 274 14.55 -14.51 -12.10
CA LEU A 274 13.25 -14.38 -12.78
C LEU A 274 12.18 -13.77 -11.87
N HIS A 275 12.09 -14.21 -10.61
CA HIS A 275 11.10 -13.68 -9.66
C HIS A 275 11.32 -12.20 -9.33
N ARG A 276 12.58 -11.75 -9.29
CA ARG A 276 12.96 -10.36 -8.96
C ARG A 276 12.95 -9.42 -10.17
N SER A 277 12.83 -9.96 -11.38
CA SER A 277 12.90 -9.16 -12.61
C SER A 277 11.64 -8.32 -12.84
N ASP A 278 11.84 -7.09 -13.30
CA ASP A 278 10.79 -6.22 -13.79
C ASP A 278 10.41 -6.56 -15.24
N VAL A 279 9.30 -6.00 -15.73
CA VAL A 279 8.72 -6.33 -17.05
C VAL A 279 9.72 -6.18 -18.20
N GLY A 280 10.66 -5.21 -18.10
CA GLY A 280 11.69 -5.00 -19.11
C GLY A 280 12.78 -6.09 -19.13
N ASN A 281 13.13 -6.64 -17.97
CA ASN A 281 14.20 -7.65 -17.83
C ASN A 281 13.68 -9.10 -17.81
N LEU A 282 12.36 -9.28 -17.71
CA LEU A 282 11.70 -10.58 -17.67
C LEU A 282 12.07 -11.52 -18.85
N PRO A 283 12.20 -11.05 -20.11
CA PRO A 283 12.65 -11.90 -21.21
C PRO A 283 14.07 -12.47 -20.99
N ALA A 284 15.01 -11.63 -20.58
CA ALA A 284 16.40 -12.03 -20.36
C ALA A 284 16.54 -13.00 -19.18
N ALA A 285 15.81 -12.77 -18.08
CA ALA A 285 15.81 -13.67 -16.94
C ALA A 285 15.18 -15.03 -17.27
N ALA A 286 14.14 -15.05 -18.10
CA ALA A 286 13.54 -16.30 -18.56
C ALA A 286 14.46 -17.09 -19.50
N GLU A 287 15.18 -16.42 -20.39
CA GLU A 287 16.20 -17.06 -21.23
C GLU A 287 17.34 -17.67 -20.39
N SER A 288 17.82 -16.93 -19.38
CA SER A 288 18.83 -17.43 -18.44
C SER A 288 18.35 -18.69 -17.70
N LEU A 289 17.08 -18.71 -17.27
CA LEU A 289 16.49 -19.88 -16.63
C LEU A 289 16.40 -21.08 -17.59
N LEU A 290 16.01 -20.86 -18.84
CA LEU A 290 15.95 -21.91 -19.86
C LEU A 290 17.34 -22.47 -20.19
N LEU A 291 18.36 -21.62 -20.26
CA LEU A 291 19.74 -22.06 -20.50
C LEU A 291 20.26 -22.94 -19.36
N GLU A 292 20.00 -22.56 -18.11
CA GLU A 292 20.43 -23.35 -16.96
C GLU A 292 19.66 -24.68 -16.87
N ALA A 293 18.35 -24.65 -17.15
CA ALA A 293 17.54 -25.84 -17.24
C ALA A 293 18.05 -26.82 -18.33
N ARG A 294 18.42 -26.31 -19.51
CA ARG A 294 19.05 -27.12 -20.59
C ARG A 294 20.40 -27.69 -20.16
N ARG A 295 21.23 -26.91 -19.46
CA ARG A 295 22.53 -27.38 -18.92
C ARG A 295 22.35 -28.57 -17.98
N MET A 296 21.25 -28.62 -17.22
CA MET A 296 20.89 -29.75 -16.38
C MET A 296 20.28 -30.95 -17.13
N GLY A 297 20.18 -30.88 -18.45
CA GLY A 297 19.65 -31.95 -19.29
C GLY A 297 18.13 -32.00 -19.37
N LEU A 298 17.42 -30.91 -19.03
CA LEU A 298 15.97 -30.82 -19.26
C LEU A 298 15.69 -30.67 -20.76
N GLU A 299 14.88 -31.59 -21.28
CA GLU A 299 14.53 -31.66 -22.70
C GLU A 299 13.27 -30.81 -23.01
N GLY A 300 13.02 -30.56 -24.30
CA GLY A 300 11.82 -29.82 -24.74
C GLY A 300 11.86 -28.30 -24.54
N LEU A 301 12.95 -27.78 -23.98
CA LEU A 301 13.14 -26.35 -23.72
C LEU A 301 13.73 -25.56 -24.90
N SER A 302 13.69 -26.11 -26.11
CA SER A 302 14.31 -25.53 -27.32
C SER A 302 13.59 -24.29 -27.84
N THR A 303 12.32 -24.13 -27.46
CA THR A 303 11.47 -23.01 -27.87
C THR A 303 11.64 -21.80 -26.94
N PRO A 304 11.51 -20.57 -27.46
CA PRO A 304 11.52 -19.37 -26.63
C PRO A 304 10.28 -19.33 -25.72
N PRO A 305 10.33 -18.61 -24.59
CA PRO A 305 9.23 -18.56 -23.63
C PRO A 305 7.90 -18.16 -24.28
N SER A 306 6.81 -18.83 -23.95
CA SER A 306 5.50 -18.63 -24.60
C SER A 306 4.97 -17.20 -24.52
N PHE A 307 5.32 -16.44 -23.48
CA PHE A 307 4.94 -15.03 -23.33
C PHE A 307 5.68 -14.06 -24.27
N THR A 308 6.77 -14.52 -24.91
CA THR A 308 7.48 -13.76 -25.96
C THR A 308 6.91 -14.03 -27.36
N GLN A 309 6.05 -15.05 -27.49
CA GLN A 309 5.45 -15.43 -28.75
C GLN A 309 4.11 -14.68 -28.90
N SER A 310 4.00 -13.85 -29.94
CA SER A 310 2.82 -13.03 -30.23
C SER A 310 1.61 -13.83 -30.72
N ASP A 311 1.81 -15.12 -31.01
CA ASP A 311 0.79 -16.03 -31.50
C ASP A 311 0.36 -16.98 -30.38
N ARG A 312 -0.94 -17.22 -30.23
CA ARG A 312 -1.45 -18.23 -29.30
C ARG A 312 -0.88 -19.56 -29.77
N ALA A 313 0.15 -20.06 -29.09
CA ALA A 313 0.77 -21.35 -29.41
C ALA A 313 -0.33 -22.42 -29.55
N GLU A 314 -0.55 -22.88 -30.79
CA GLU A 314 -1.45 -23.99 -31.06
C GLU A 314 -0.97 -25.18 -30.25
N ARG A 315 -1.87 -25.77 -29.46
CA ARG A 315 -1.51 -26.91 -28.63
C ARG A 315 -1.12 -28.07 -29.55
N PRO A 316 0.01 -28.75 -29.29
CA PRO A 316 0.46 -29.81 -30.17
C PRO A 316 -0.54 -30.97 -30.15
N HIS A 317 -0.86 -31.47 -31.34
CA HIS A 317 -1.70 -32.63 -31.55
C HIS A 317 -0.80 -33.83 -31.81
N LEU A 318 -1.07 -34.93 -31.11
CA LEU A 318 -0.34 -36.19 -31.28
C LEU A 318 -1.35 -37.29 -31.61
N ARG A 319 -0.90 -38.29 -32.35
CA ARG A 319 -1.65 -39.53 -32.50
C ARG A 319 -1.27 -40.45 -31.34
N TRP A 320 -2.25 -40.87 -30.55
CA TRP A 320 -2.03 -41.71 -29.40
C TRP A 320 -1.50 -43.07 -29.83
N SER A 321 -0.45 -43.52 -29.14
CA SER A 321 0.10 -44.86 -29.25
C SER A 321 0.41 -45.38 -27.86
N ARG A 322 0.46 -46.71 -27.70
CA ARG A 322 0.75 -47.36 -26.41
C ARG A 322 2.11 -46.97 -25.82
N GLU A 323 3.08 -46.61 -26.67
CA GLU A 323 4.41 -46.14 -26.25
C GLU A 323 4.36 -44.78 -25.54
N LEU A 324 3.36 -43.94 -25.86
CA LEU A 324 3.17 -42.63 -25.21
C LEU A 324 2.64 -42.74 -23.79
N GLU A 325 2.13 -43.89 -23.35
CA GLU A 325 1.74 -44.13 -21.96
C GLU A 325 2.91 -44.00 -20.98
N GLU A 326 4.13 -44.23 -21.45
CA GLU A 326 5.34 -44.08 -20.63
C GLU A 326 5.63 -42.62 -20.31
N GLN A 327 5.28 -41.71 -21.22
CA GLN A 327 5.59 -40.27 -21.13
C GLN A 327 4.37 -39.42 -20.75
N TYR A 328 3.15 -39.87 -21.03
CA TYR A 328 1.93 -39.09 -20.85
C TYR A 328 0.87 -39.85 -20.06
N ARG A 329 0.10 -39.09 -19.26
CA ARG A 329 -1.10 -39.57 -18.58
C ARG A 329 -2.33 -39.14 -19.38
N PRO A 330 -3.16 -40.09 -19.85
CA PRO A 330 -4.39 -39.77 -20.55
C PRO A 330 -5.46 -39.23 -19.62
N PHE A 331 -6.23 -38.24 -20.09
CA PHE A 331 -7.44 -37.74 -19.44
C PHE A 331 -8.67 -38.31 -20.13
N GLY A 332 -9.26 -39.36 -19.53
CA GLY A 332 -10.40 -40.10 -20.08
C GLY A 332 -10.00 -41.39 -20.78
N LEU A 333 -10.95 -42.03 -21.47
CA LEU A 333 -10.70 -43.21 -22.30
C LEU A 333 -10.09 -42.76 -23.64
N ILE A 334 -8.87 -43.21 -23.92
CA ILE A 334 -8.16 -42.96 -25.18
C ILE A 334 -7.76 -44.32 -25.74
N GLU A 335 -8.12 -44.57 -26.99
CA GLU A 335 -7.80 -45.80 -27.72
C GLU A 335 -6.61 -45.57 -28.65
N ASP A 336 -5.93 -46.66 -29.01
CA ASP A 336 -4.79 -46.61 -29.92
C ASP A 336 -5.19 -46.01 -31.27
N GLY A 337 -4.44 -45.02 -31.73
CA GLY A 337 -4.72 -44.29 -32.97
C GLY A 337 -5.61 -43.05 -32.84
N ASP A 338 -6.16 -42.74 -31.66
CA ASP A 338 -6.92 -41.51 -31.38
C ASP A 338 -6.04 -40.24 -31.52
N THR A 339 -6.61 -39.13 -31.98
CA THR A 339 -5.92 -37.82 -31.92
C THR A 339 -6.10 -37.20 -30.54
N VAL A 340 -4.99 -36.84 -29.90
CA VAL A 340 -4.95 -36.23 -28.57
C VAL A 340 -4.29 -34.87 -28.61
N ILE A 341 -4.81 -33.95 -27.79
CA ILE A 341 -4.23 -32.63 -27.55
C ILE A 341 -3.36 -32.73 -26.31
N VAL A 342 -2.12 -32.27 -26.42
CA VAL A 342 -1.23 -32.12 -25.27
C VAL A 342 -1.67 -30.92 -24.45
N GLU A 343 -2.11 -31.18 -23.22
CA GLU A 343 -2.45 -30.14 -22.24
C GLU A 343 -1.18 -29.70 -21.50
N ASP A 344 -0.37 -30.65 -21.04
CA ASP A 344 0.91 -30.42 -20.38
C ASP A 344 1.99 -31.31 -21.01
N ALA A 345 3.13 -30.74 -21.37
CA ALA A 345 4.28 -31.50 -21.87
C ALA A 345 4.96 -32.27 -20.73
N PRO A 346 5.57 -33.44 -21.00
CA PRO A 346 6.28 -34.21 -19.99
C PRO A 346 7.57 -33.50 -19.61
N VAL A 347 7.96 -33.64 -18.34
CA VAL A 347 9.25 -33.17 -17.87
C VAL A 347 10.24 -34.32 -17.97
N ILE A 348 11.16 -34.22 -18.93
CA ILE A 348 12.18 -35.23 -19.20
C ILE A 348 13.55 -34.64 -18.87
N GLN A 349 14.34 -35.37 -18.08
CA GLN A 349 15.71 -35.03 -17.75
C GLN A 349 16.63 -36.18 -18.13
N ASN A 350 17.59 -35.94 -19.03
CA ASN A 350 18.56 -36.94 -19.50
C ASN A 350 17.88 -38.26 -19.95
N GLY A 351 16.82 -38.17 -20.75
CA GLY A 351 16.04 -39.33 -21.21
C GLY A 351 15.16 -40.01 -20.14
N ARG A 352 15.17 -39.55 -18.88
CA ARG A 352 14.29 -40.06 -17.82
C ARG A 352 13.10 -39.13 -17.62
N VAL A 353 11.89 -39.70 -17.66
CA VAL A 353 10.66 -38.97 -17.34
C VAL A 353 10.61 -38.70 -15.84
N LEU A 354 10.72 -37.44 -15.46
CA LEU A 354 10.53 -36.98 -14.07
C LEU A 354 9.05 -36.79 -13.76
N GLU A 355 8.31 -36.20 -14.70
CA GLU A 355 6.87 -36.00 -14.60
C GLU A 355 6.21 -36.30 -15.95
N LYS A 356 5.17 -37.14 -15.91
CA LYS A 356 4.40 -37.46 -17.12
C LYS A 356 3.57 -36.26 -17.54
N GLY A 357 3.57 -35.97 -18.83
CA GLY A 357 2.70 -34.96 -19.44
C GLY A 357 1.24 -35.36 -19.35
N ARG A 358 0.33 -34.46 -19.74
CA ARG A 358 -1.11 -34.73 -19.77
C ARG A 358 -1.65 -34.56 -21.17
N VAL A 359 -2.46 -35.51 -21.60
CA VAL A 359 -3.14 -35.47 -22.90
C VAL A 359 -4.63 -35.66 -22.75
N ARG A 360 -5.40 -35.07 -23.66
CA ARG A 360 -6.85 -35.21 -23.73
C ARG A 360 -7.27 -35.58 -25.15
N LYS A 361 -8.20 -36.52 -25.28
CA LYS A 361 -8.78 -36.88 -26.58
C LYS A 361 -9.45 -35.67 -27.24
N GLN A 362 -9.11 -35.42 -28.50
CA GLN A 362 -9.82 -34.49 -29.35
C GLN A 362 -11.13 -35.15 -29.79
N ARG A 363 -12.27 -34.50 -29.55
CA ARG A 363 -13.59 -35.01 -29.91
C ARG A 363 -13.90 -34.80 -31.38
#